data_AF-A0A849QE38-F1
#
_entry.id   AF-A0A849QE38-F1
#
_cell.length_a   1.000
_cell.length_b   1.000
_cell.length_c   1.000
_cell.angle_alpha   90.00
_cell.angle_beta   90.00
_cell.angle_gamma   90.00
#
_symmetry.space_group_name_H-M   'P 1'
#
loop_
_entity.id
_entity.type
_entity.pdbx_description
1 polymer ?
#
loop_
_entity_poly.entity_id
_entity_poly.type
_entity_poly.pdbx_seq_one_letter_code
_entity_poly.pdbx_strand_id
1 'polypeptide(L)'
;MSFLEVFQYTRQDSVMHRLDPRSKLVLSIVCASVSMMFMDIIPLLMVFICLLPMIAAAKSLGRWAKSMKGLGALLVFVLVFNTLLSPMEYPFSYSLSLAIRLVALMTSFSLFFLTVQPDQLSQALIQMRVKFEFAFAMSMAMRYVPTLGQEAYAIMDAQRARGVELDKGN
;
A
#
# COMPACT_ATOMS: atom_id res chain seq x y z
N MET A 1 8.42 -6.24 20.64
CA MET A 1 8.81 -4.86 20.28
C MET A 1 8.51 -4.51 18.81
N SER A 2 8.99 -5.29 17.82
CA SER A 2 8.86 -4.93 16.37
C SER A 2 7.42 -4.80 15.81
N PHE A 3 6.45 -5.63 16.21
CA PHE A 3 5.08 -5.58 15.65
C PHE A 3 4.28 -4.33 16.08
N LEU A 4 4.53 -3.80 17.28
CA LEU A 4 3.85 -2.61 17.78
C LEU A 4 4.39 -1.32 17.15
N GLU A 5 5.66 -1.31 16.72
CA GLU A 5 6.27 -0.18 16.00
C GLU A 5 5.66 0.01 14.60
N VAL A 6 5.13 -1.05 13.97
CA VAL A 6 4.41 -0.97 12.68
C VAL A 6 3.17 -0.06 12.78
N PHE A 7 2.55 0.02 13.95
CA PHE A 7 1.39 0.89 14.20
C PHE A 7 1.79 2.29 14.69
N GLN A 8 3.04 2.51 15.11
CA GLN A 8 3.54 3.82 15.48
C GLN A 8 3.93 4.61 14.23
N TYR A 9 2.97 5.35 13.70
CA TYR A 9 3.18 6.21 12.55
C TYR A 9 4.20 7.32 12.85
N THR A 10 5.34 7.30 12.15
CA THR A 10 6.29 8.42 12.16
C THR A 10 5.77 9.51 11.23
N ARG A 11 5.28 10.63 11.79
CA ARG A 11 4.90 11.82 11.01
C ARG A 11 6.10 12.30 10.20
N GLN A 12 5.99 12.23 8.87
CA GLN A 12 6.92 12.90 7.98
C GLN A 12 6.27 14.18 7.46
N ASP A 13 6.91 15.32 7.71
CA ASP A 13 6.49 16.60 7.19
C ASP A 13 6.87 16.74 5.71
N SER A 14 5.93 16.38 4.84
CA SER A 14 6.01 16.68 3.41
C SER A 14 4.74 17.39 2.92
N VAL A 15 4.86 18.16 1.84
CA VAL A 15 3.73 18.89 1.23
C VAL A 15 2.58 17.95 0.90
N MET A 16 2.90 16.74 0.41
CA MET A 16 1.91 15.71 0.12
C MET A 16 1.24 15.17 1.38
N HIS A 17 1.89 15.17 2.55
CA HIS A 17 1.27 14.71 3.79
C HIS A 17 0.20 15.68 4.32
N ARG A 18 0.29 16.97 4.00
CA ARG A 18 -0.65 18.01 4.46
C ARG A 18 -1.96 18.09 3.68
N LEU A 19 -2.04 17.47 2.51
CA LEU A 19 -3.27 17.43 1.71
C LEU A 19 -4.37 16.62 2.39
N ASP A 20 -5.63 16.97 2.10
CA ASP A 20 -6.79 16.24 2.61
C ASP A 20 -6.76 14.75 2.19
N PRO A 21 -7.03 13.82 3.12
CA PRO A 21 -6.98 12.38 2.84
C PRO A 21 -7.95 11.95 1.73
N ARG A 22 -9.09 12.65 1.60
CA ARG A 22 -10.08 12.38 0.54
C ARG A 22 -9.51 12.60 -0.85
N SER A 23 -8.84 13.74 -1.05
CA SER A 23 -8.27 14.10 -2.35
C SER A 23 -7.17 13.12 -2.76
N LYS A 24 -6.39 12.61 -1.80
CA LYS A 24 -5.40 11.55 -2.04
C LYS A 24 -6.04 10.21 -2.39
N LEU A 25 -7.12 9.84 -1.71
CA LEU A 25 -7.88 8.64 -2.01
C LEU A 25 -8.42 8.70 -3.44
N VAL A 26 -9.12 9.79 -3.78
CA VAL A 26 -9.66 10.02 -5.12
C VAL A 26 -8.54 10.00 -6.17
N LEU A 27 -7.44 10.71 -5.93
CA LEU A 27 -6.28 10.71 -6.80
C LEU A 27 -5.73 9.29 -7.03
N SER A 28 -5.54 8.51 -5.97
CA SER A 28 -5.02 7.14 -6.10
C SER A 28 -5.97 6.22 -6.86
N ILE A 29 -7.28 6.36 -6.66
CA ILE A 29 -8.29 5.58 -7.38
C ILE A 29 -8.31 6.01 -8.84
N VAL A 30 -8.32 7.30 -9.13
CA VAL A 30 -8.31 7.82 -10.51
C VAL A 30 -7.05 7.37 -11.23
N CYS A 31 -5.86 7.53 -10.64
CA CYS A 31 -4.62 7.06 -11.25
C CYS A 31 -4.60 5.54 -11.47
N ALA A 32 -5.17 4.76 -10.54
CA ALA A 32 -5.28 3.31 -10.69
C ALA A 32 -6.26 2.92 -11.80
N SER A 33 -7.44 3.55 -11.86
CA SER A 33 -8.44 3.34 -12.91
C SER A 33 -7.90 3.72 -14.29
N VAL A 34 -7.25 4.88 -14.41
CA VAL A 34 -6.61 5.32 -15.66
C VAL A 34 -5.55 4.31 -16.11
N SER A 35 -4.69 3.84 -15.20
CA SER A 35 -3.69 2.78 -15.52
C SER A 35 -4.34 1.49 -16.04
N MET A 36 -5.55 1.17 -15.58
CA MET A 36 -6.28 -0.05 -15.97
C MET A 36 -7.00 0.08 -17.33
N MET A 37 -7.37 1.29 -17.74
CA MET A 37 -8.07 1.54 -19.01
C MET A 37 -7.15 1.43 -20.23
N PHE A 38 -5.85 1.67 -20.06
CA PHE A 38 -4.90 1.69 -21.18
C PHE A 38 -4.12 0.38 -21.31
N MET A 39 -4.09 -0.16 -22.54
CA MET A 39 -3.27 -1.31 -22.91
C MET A 39 -1.92 -0.90 -23.50
N ASP A 40 -1.82 0.32 -24.03
CA ASP A 40 -0.61 0.82 -24.68
C ASP A 40 0.48 1.30 -23.70
N ILE A 41 1.72 1.23 -24.15
CA ILE A 41 2.91 1.63 -23.37
C ILE A 41 2.94 3.16 -23.14
N ILE A 42 2.53 3.95 -24.14
CA ILE A 42 2.66 5.42 -24.11
C ILE A 42 1.77 6.07 -23.02
N PRO A 43 0.44 5.80 -22.95
CA PRO A 43 -0.41 6.37 -21.90
C PRO A 43 0.05 5.94 -20.50
N LEU A 44 0.55 4.72 -20.40
CA LEU A 44 0.99 4.14 -19.14
C LEU A 44 2.29 4.77 -18.63
N LEU A 45 3.22 5.09 -19.53
CA LEU A 45 4.40 5.90 -19.22
C LEU A 45 4.01 7.31 -18.77
N MET A 46 3.02 7.94 -19.41
CA MET A 46 2.53 9.26 -18.96
C MET A 46 1.97 9.20 -17.54
N VAL A 47 1.17 8.19 -17.20
CA VAL A 47 0.67 7.98 -15.83
C VAL A 47 1.82 7.80 -14.85
N PHE A 48 2.82 6.99 -15.21
CA PHE A 48 3.98 6.76 -14.34
C PHE A 48 4.81 8.05 -14.12
N ILE A 49 5.03 8.84 -15.17
CA ILE A 49 5.72 10.14 -15.09
C ILE A 49 4.92 11.13 -14.25
N CYS A 50 3.58 11.10 -14.28
CA CYS A 50 2.73 11.93 -13.43
C CYS A 50 2.83 11.53 -11.94
N LEU A 51 2.97 10.23 -11.65
CA LEU A 51 3.07 9.70 -10.28
C LEU A 51 4.44 9.95 -9.63
N LEU A 52 5.53 9.91 -10.40
CA LEU A 52 6.91 10.13 -9.91
C LEU A 52 7.11 11.42 -9.09
N PRO A 53 6.72 12.62 -9.55
CA PRO A 53 6.88 13.85 -8.79
C PRO A 53 6.04 13.87 -7.51
N MET A 54 4.88 13.19 -7.49
CA MET A 54 4.08 13.09 -6.28
C MET A 54 4.75 12.22 -5.20
N ILE A 55 5.41 11.12 -5.58
CA ILE A 55 6.19 10.29 -4.65
C ILE A 55 7.42 11.05 -4.14
N ALA A 56 8.08 11.81 -5.03
CA ALA A 56 9.19 12.67 -4.65
C ALA A 56 8.74 13.74 -3.64
N ALA A 57 7.60 14.39 -3.90
CA ALA A 57 6.97 15.35 -2.98
C ALA A 57 6.51 14.71 -1.65
N ALA A 58 6.23 13.40 -1.65
CA ALA A 58 5.95 12.63 -0.44
C ALA A 58 7.21 12.31 0.39
N LYS A 59 8.43 12.63 -0.10
CA LYS A 59 9.73 12.23 0.50
C LYS A 59 9.82 10.73 0.80
N SER A 60 9.07 9.90 0.06
CA SER A 60 8.91 8.48 0.34
C SER A 60 9.60 7.57 -0.67
N LEU A 61 10.49 8.12 -1.51
CA LEU A 61 11.17 7.38 -2.59
C LEU A 61 11.90 6.12 -2.09
N GLY A 62 12.57 6.20 -0.95
CA GLY A 62 13.26 5.03 -0.37
C GLY A 62 12.32 3.93 0.11
N ARG A 63 11.13 4.29 0.64
CA ARG A 63 10.10 3.32 1.06
C ARG A 63 9.37 2.72 -0.14
N TRP A 64 9.07 3.55 -1.14
CA TRP A 64 8.52 3.12 -2.42
C TRP A 64 9.49 2.15 -3.12
N ALA A 65 10.78 2.45 -3.18
CA ALA A 65 11.78 1.56 -3.79
C ALA A 65 11.88 0.21 -3.05
N LYS A 66 11.76 0.18 -1.72
CA LYS A 66 11.67 -1.07 -0.95
C LYS A 66 10.40 -1.86 -1.30
N SER A 67 9.26 -1.17 -1.43
CA SER A 67 8.00 -1.78 -1.85
C SER A 67 8.10 -2.38 -3.27
N MET A 68 8.71 -1.65 -4.21
CA MET A 68 8.97 -2.16 -5.56
C MET A 68 9.95 -3.33 -5.58
N LYS A 69 10.98 -3.32 -4.70
CA LYS A 69 11.94 -4.44 -4.60
C LYS A 69 11.26 -5.74 -4.16
N GLY A 70 10.33 -5.67 -3.21
CA GLY A 70 9.53 -6.83 -2.79
C GLY A 70 8.68 -7.42 -3.94
N LEU A 71 8.22 -6.56 -4.84
CA LEU A 71 7.44 -6.96 -6.02
C LEU A 71 8.29 -7.38 -7.23
N GLY A 72 9.62 -7.20 -7.17
CA GLY A 72 10.51 -7.50 -8.29
C GLY A 72 10.40 -8.95 -8.77
N ALA A 73 10.26 -9.90 -7.85
CA ALA A 73 10.08 -11.31 -8.20
C ALA A 73 8.80 -11.55 -9.02
N LEU A 74 7.69 -10.89 -8.65
CA LEU A 74 6.43 -10.97 -9.37
C LEU A 74 6.51 -10.29 -10.75
N LEU A 75 7.21 -9.16 -10.86
CA LEU A 75 7.43 -8.49 -12.15
C LEU A 75 8.24 -9.36 -13.12
N VAL A 76 9.31 -9.99 -12.63
CA VAL A 76 10.12 -10.92 -13.43
C VAL A 76 9.28 -12.13 -13.85
N PHE A 77 8.51 -12.70 -12.91
CA PHE A 77 7.60 -13.80 -13.20
C PHE A 77 6.60 -13.44 -14.31
N VAL A 78 5.92 -12.29 -14.18
CA VAL A 78 4.97 -11.81 -15.19
C VAL A 78 5.66 -11.61 -16.54
N LEU A 79 6.84 -10.99 -16.57
CA LEU A 79 7.55 -10.74 -17.81
C LEU A 79 7.95 -12.04 -18.50
N VAL A 80 8.55 -12.99 -17.78
CA VAL A 80 9.00 -14.29 -18.32
C VAL A 80 7.80 -15.14 -18.77
N PHE A 81 6.80 -15.33 -17.92
CA PHE A 81 5.65 -16.15 -18.28
C PHE A 81 4.87 -15.55 -19.43
N ASN A 82 4.67 -14.23 -19.43
CA ASN A 82 3.90 -13.60 -20.48
C ASN A 82 4.66 -13.57 -21.81
N THR A 83 5.99 -13.46 -21.83
CA THR A 83 6.74 -13.57 -23.09
C THR A 83 6.76 -15.00 -23.64
N LEU A 84 6.82 -16.02 -22.79
CA LEU A 84 6.89 -17.42 -23.23
C LEU A 84 5.53 -18.01 -23.62
N LEU A 85 4.45 -17.64 -22.92
CA LEU A 85 3.12 -18.26 -23.09
C LEU A 85 2.15 -17.43 -23.95
N SER A 86 2.44 -16.17 -24.26
CA SER A 86 1.48 -15.33 -24.99
C SER A 86 1.43 -15.68 -26.48
N PRO A 87 0.24 -15.88 -27.07
CA PRO A 87 0.06 -16.13 -28.50
C PRO A 87 0.10 -14.86 -29.37
N MET A 88 0.48 -13.71 -28.80
CA MET A 88 0.47 -12.41 -29.49
C MET A 88 1.66 -12.26 -30.45
N GLU A 89 1.47 -11.48 -31.52
CA GLU A 89 2.49 -11.22 -32.55
C GLU A 89 3.76 -10.54 -31.99
N TYR A 90 3.60 -9.70 -30.96
CA TYR A 90 4.70 -9.00 -30.27
C TYR A 90 4.68 -9.25 -28.76
N PRO A 91 5.03 -10.47 -28.30
CA PRO A 91 4.84 -10.89 -26.92
C PRO A 91 5.70 -10.06 -25.94
N PHE A 92 6.89 -9.63 -26.35
CA PHE A 92 7.75 -8.78 -25.52
C PHE A 92 7.14 -7.41 -25.22
N SER A 93 6.59 -6.74 -26.24
CA SER A 93 5.96 -5.43 -26.07
C SER A 93 4.74 -5.50 -25.15
N TYR A 94 3.96 -6.57 -25.28
CA TYR A 94 2.79 -6.83 -24.45
C TYR A 94 3.19 -7.12 -22.99
N SER A 95 4.15 -8.03 -22.76
CA SER A 95 4.69 -8.31 -21.42
C SER A 95 5.23 -7.06 -20.74
N LEU A 96 5.93 -6.20 -21.50
CA LEU A 96 6.46 -4.94 -20.98
C LEU A 96 5.34 -3.97 -20.60
N SER A 97 4.31 -3.83 -21.43
CA SER A 97 3.14 -3.00 -21.10
C SER A 97 2.46 -3.47 -19.81
N LEU A 98 2.35 -4.79 -19.61
CA LEU A 98 1.72 -5.39 -18.45
C LEU A 98 2.58 -5.19 -17.18
N ALA A 99 3.90 -5.35 -17.30
CA ALA A 99 4.84 -5.08 -16.21
C ALA A 99 4.80 -3.61 -15.78
N ILE A 100 4.84 -2.67 -16.72
CA ILE A 100 4.73 -1.23 -16.42
C ILE A 100 3.36 -0.95 -15.77
N ARG A 101 2.30 -1.66 -16.16
CA ARG A 101 0.94 -1.43 -15.63
C ARG A 101 0.87 -1.82 -14.17
N LEU A 102 1.46 -2.97 -13.85
CA LEU A 102 1.61 -3.41 -12.48
C LEU A 102 2.41 -2.40 -11.67
N VAL A 103 3.53 -1.89 -12.19
CA VAL A 103 4.33 -0.87 -11.49
C VAL A 103 3.52 0.41 -11.26
N ALA A 104 2.77 0.90 -12.25
CA ALA A 104 1.95 2.10 -12.13
C ALA A 104 0.81 1.93 -11.12
N LEU A 105 0.11 0.80 -11.14
CA LEU A 105 -0.93 0.45 -10.15
C LEU A 105 -0.35 0.40 -8.74
N MET A 106 0.73 -0.35 -8.57
CA MET A 106 1.39 -0.51 -7.27
C MET A 106 1.91 0.82 -6.75
N THR A 107 2.42 1.67 -7.63
CA THR A 107 2.85 3.01 -7.29
C THR A 107 1.70 3.88 -6.80
N SER A 108 0.54 3.83 -7.45
CA SER A 108 -0.66 4.57 -7.02
C SER A 108 -1.12 4.14 -5.61
N PHE A 109 -1.20 2.84 -5.36
CA PHE A 109 -1.56 2.31 -4.04
C PHE A 109 -0.49 2.61 -2.99
N SER A 110 0.79 2.46 -3.34
CA SER A 110 1.92 2.76 -2.45
C SER A 110 1.90 4.22 -2.01
N LEU A 111 1.62 5.15 -2.92
CA LEU A 111 1.45 6.57 -2.59
C LEU A 111 0.34 6.76 -1.55
N PHE A 112 -0.82 6.15 -1.75
CA PHE A 112 -1.93 6.23 -0.80
C PHE A 112 -1.56 5.67 0.58
N PHE A 113 -1.09 4.42 0.65
CA PHE A 113 -0.76 3.77 1.93
C PHE A 113 0.41 4.42 2.67
N LEU A 114 1.36 5.02 1.95
CA LEU A 114 2.51 5.69 2.58
C LEU A 114 2.17 7.11 3.06
N THR A 115 1.11 7.74 2.55
CA THR A 115 0.78 9.15 2.84
C THR A 115 -0.52 9.36 3.61
N VAL A 116 -1.38 8.33 3.72
CA VAL A 116 -2.66 8.38 4.44
C VAL A 116 -2.59 7.48 5.67
N GLN A 117 -2.87 8.06 6.83
CA GLN A 117 -2.98 7.29 8.07
C GLN A 117 -4.34 6.59 8.15
N PRO A 118 -4.42 5.39 8.75
CA PRO A 118 -5.70 4.70 8.92
C PRO A 118 -6.74 5.51 9.73
N ASP A 119 -6.30 6.30 10.73
CA ASP A 119 -7.18 7.19 11.48
C ASP A 119 -7.78 8.30 10.58
N GLN A 120 -6.93 8.92 9.77
CA GLN A 120 -7.34 9.91 8.78
C GLN A 120 -8.28 9.33 7.71
N LEU A 121 -8.08 8.05 7.35
CA LEU A 121 -8.97 7.33 6.44
C LEU A 121 -10.36 7.12 7.06
N SER A 122 -10.42 6.79 8.36
CA SER A 122 -11.70 6.66 9.07
C SER A 122 -12.47 7.99 9.07
N GLN A 123 -11.79 9.11 9.33
CA GLN A 123 -12.38 10.44 9.26
C GLN A 123 -12.85 10.76 7.84
N ALA A 124 -12.06 10.43 6.81
CA ALA A 124 -12.42 10.61 5.41
C ALA A 124 -13.69 9.81 5.03
N LEU A 125 -13.88 8.60 5.57
CA LEU A 125 -15.08 7.79 5.34
C LEU A 125 -16.36 8.44 5.91
N ILE A 126 -16.32 8.96 7.14
CA ILE A 126 -17.44 9.72 7.75
C ILE A 126 -17.85 10.87 6.83
N GLN A 127 -16.82 11.58 6.41
CA GLN A 127 -16.86 12.77 5.59
C GLN A 127 -17.36 12.51 4.15
N MET A 128 -17.15 11.31 3.60
CA MET A 128 -17.67 10.84 2.30
C MET A 128 -19.12 10.33 2.37
N ARG A 129 -19.81 10.50 3.51
CA ARG A 129 -21.18 10.01 3.76
C ARG A 129 -21.33 8.49 3.67
N VAL A 130 -20.26 7.73 3.96
CA VAL A 130 -20.38 6.30 4.23
C VAL A 130 -21.21 6.11 5.50
N LYS A 131 -21.97 4.99 5.61
CA LYS A 131 -22.79 4.72 6.80
C LYS A 131 -21.93 4.84 8.06
N PHE A 132 -22.41 5.63 9.02
CA PHE A 132 -21.67 5.99 10.22
C PHE A 132 -21.12 4.76 10.97
N GLU A 133 -21.89 3.68 11.02
CA GLU A 133 -21.52 2.40 11.66
C GLU A 133 -20.17 1.86 11.15
N PHE A 134 -19.92 1.90 9.85
CA PHE A 134 -18.66 1.40 9.27
C PHE A 134 -17.48 2.30 9.63
N ALA A 135 -17.67 3.62 9.53
CA ALA A 135 -16.61 4.57 9.81
C ALA A 135 -16.26 4.61 11.31
N PHE A 136 -17.28 4.47 12.17
CA PHE A 136 -17.13 4.33 13.62
C PHE A 136 -16.41 3.03 13.96
N ALA A 137 -16.83 1.88 13.41
CA ALA A 137 -16.18 0.60 13.64
C ALA A 137 -14.70 0.62 13.24
N MET A 138 -14.38 1.22 12.08
CA MET A 138 -12.99 1.39 11.62
C MET A 138 -12.16 2.25 12.58
N SER A 139 -12.70 3.40 13.01
CA SER A 139 -12.01 4.30 13.94
C SER A 139 -11.75 3.61 15.30
N MET A 140 -12.75 2.90 15.83
CA MET A 140 -12.60 2.15 17.08
C MET A 140 -11.60 1.00 16.93
N ALA A 141 -11.61 0.27 15.82
CA ALA A 141 -10.65 -0.80 15.55
C ALA A 141 -9.22 -0.26 15.53
N MET A 142 -8.95 0.84 14.82
CA MET A 142 -7.62 1.44 14.77
C MET A 142 -7.11 1.90 16.14
N ARG A 143 -8.01 2.31 17.04
CA ARG A 143 -7.68 2.67 18.43
C ARG A 143 -7.41 1.45 19.31
N TYR A 144 -8.20 0.38 19.17
CA TYR A 144 -8.10 -0.79 20.05
C TYR A 144 -7.06 -1.82 19.61
N VAL A 145 -6.74 -1.92 18.31
CA VAL A 145 -5.73 -2.86 17.81
C VAL A 145 -4.38 -2.72 18.54
N PRO A 146 -3.82 -1.51 18.76
CA PRO A 146 -2.60 -1.35 19.53
C PRO A 146 -2.73 -1.83 20.99
N THR A 147 -3.86 -1.53 21.64
CA THR A 147 -4.12 -1.93 23.04
C THR A 147 -4.25 -3.44 23.16
N LEU A 148 -5.02 -4.09 22.28
CA LEU A 148 -5.15 -5.55 22.24
C LEU A 148 -3.80 -6.22 21.98
N GLY A 149 -2.96 -5.63 21.12
CA GLY A 149 -1.59 -6.09 20.92
C GLY A 149 -0.77 -6.06 22.21
N GLN A 150 -0.83 -4.96 22.96
CA GLN A 150 -0.12 -4.83 24.25
C GLN A 150 -0.62 -5.83 25.30
N GLU A 151 -1.93 -6.02 25.41
CA GLU A 151 -2.51 -7.02 26.31
C GLU A 151 -2.10 -8.45 25.91
N ALA A 152 -2.12 -8.77 24.61
CA ALA A 152 -1.65 -10.05 24.11
C ALA A 152 -0.18 -10.30 24.46
N TYR A 153 0.68 -9.29 24.32
CA TYR A 153 2.08 -9.38 24.75
C TYR A 153 2.21 -9.60 26.27
N ALA A 154 1.44 -8.88 27.08
CA ALA A 154 1.46 -9.05 28.54
C ALA A 154 1.00 -10.46 28.97
N ILE A 155 -0.04 -11.00 28.32
CA ILE A 155 -0.50 -12.38 28.54
C ILE A 155 0.60 -13.37 28.13
N MET A 156 1.23 -13.15 26.99
CA MET A 156 2.31 -14.01 26.48
C MET A 156 3.48 -14.09 27.44
N ASP A 157 3.91 -12.94 27.98
CA ASP A 157 4.99 -12.87 28.96
C ASP A 157 4.61 -13.50 30.30
N ALA A 158 3.35 -13.35 30.74
CA ALA A 158 2.85 -14.04 31.94
C ALA A 158 2.82 -15.57 31.77
N GLN A 159 2.48 -16.08 30.58
CA GLN A 159 2.51 -17.51 30.29
C GLN A 159 3.94 -18.05 30.21
N ARG A 160 4.87 -17.28 29.62
CA ARG A 160 6.31 -17.62 29.62
C ARG A 160 6.87 -17.71 31.05
N ALA A 161 6.47 -16.81 31.94
CA ALA A 161 6.84 -16.87 33.36
C ALA A 161 6.29 -18.11 34.08
N ARG A 162 5.18 -18.68 33.59
CA ARG A 162 4.62 -19.97 34.06
C ARG A 162 5.28 -21.19 33.42
N GLY A 163 6.32 -21.01 32.62
CA GLY A 163 7.08 -22.10 31.98
C GLY A 163 6.47 -22.59 30.67
N VAL A 164 5.52 -21.86 30.07
CA VAL A 164 4.97 -22.22 28.75
C VAL A 164 5.95 -21.76 27.65
N GLU A 165 6.57 -22.71 26.96
CA GLU A 165 7.44 -22.44 25.81
C GLU A 165 6.60 -22.16 24.55
N LEU A 166 6.36 -20.89 24.26
CA LEU A 166 5.56 -20.47 23.09
C LEU A 166 6.33 -20.47 21.76
N ASP A 167 7.66 -20.57 21.81
CA ASP A 167 8.53 -20.54 20.63
C ASP A 167 8.94 -21.93 20.12
N LYS A 168 8.64 -23.01 20.87
CA LYS A 168 8.80 -24.39 20.37
C LYS A 168 7.48 -24.87 19.80
N GLY A 169 7.41 -24.90 18.47
CA GLY A 169 6.50 -25.82 17.77
C GLY A 169 7.02 -27.26 17.88
N ASN A 170 6.15 -28.24 17.63
CA ASN A 170 6.55 -29.64 17.48
C ASN A 170 7.63 -29.82 16.40
#